data_AF-A0A392Q9M8-F1
#
_entry.id   AF-A0A392Q9M8-F1
#
_cell.length_a   1.000
_cell.length_b   1.000
_cell.length_c   1.000
_cell.angle_alpha   90.00
_cell.angle_beta   90.00
_cell.angle_gamma   90.00
#
_symmetry.space_group_name_H-M   'P 1'
#
loop_
_entity.id
_entity.type
_entity.pdbx_description
1 polymer ?
#
loop_
_entity_poly.entity_id
_entity_poly.type
_entity_poly.pdbx_seq_one_letter_code
_entity_poly.pdbx_strand_id
1 'polypeptide(L)'
;TILGAYVLREEANHWWKNAQHRIGAGGVVITWEMFKREFWVKYFPADVRNKKVVEFMELKQGNMSVAEYAAKFESLSAFSPYYNTVEAEYDKCVKFESGLRPDIKQLIGFSEIRNFPTLVNKSRICDEDGRAKSNYYKAMSDKKKKGQDRGKPYGDKSKKSGGR
;
A
#
# COMPACT_ATOMS: atom_id res chain seq x y z
N THR A 1 11.65 26.10 -15.54
CA THR A 1 11.45 24.66 -15.81
C THR A 1 11.99 24.21 -17.17
N ILE A 2 12.04 25.06 -18.21
CA ILE A 2 12.51 24.70 -19.57
C ILE A 2 13.97 24.18 -19.60
N LEU A 3 14.90 24.81 -18.87
CA LEU A 3 16.30 24.39 -18.82
C LEU A 3 16.50 23.00 -18.21
N GLY A 4 15.75 22.65 -17.16
CA GLY A 4 15.84 21.33 -16.54
C GLY A 4 15.36 20.20 -17.47
N ALA A 5 14.25 20.42 -18.18
CA ALA A 5 13.76 19.46 -19.16
C ALA A 5 14.71 19.29 -20.36
N TYR A 6 15.39 20.36 -20.78
CA TYR A 6 16.40 20.31 -21.84
C TYR A 6 17.63 19.50 -21.42
N VAL A 7 18.17 19.74 -20.22
CA VAL A 7 19.35 19.02 -19.70
C VAL A 7 19.07 17.53 -19.56
N LEU A 8 17.92 17.13 -19.01
CA LEU A 8 17.54 15.72 -18.87
C LEU A 8 17.39 15.03 -20.23
N ARG A 9 16.84 15.74 -21.23
CA ARG A 9 16.71 15.22 -22.60
C ARG A 9 18.09 14.99 -23.23
N GLU A 10 19.00 15.94 -23.09
CA GLU A 10 20.35 15.83 -23.63
C GLU A 10 21.15 14.71 -22.96
N GLU A 11 21.05 14.56 -21.64
CA GLU A 11 21.71 13.47 -20.92
C GLU A 11 21.20 12.10 -21.40
N ALA A 12 19.88 11.94 -21.53
CA ALA A 12 19.27 10.71 -22.03
C ALA A 12 19.68 10.41 -23.48
N ASN A 13 19.73 11.43 -24.34
CA ASN A 13 20.17 11.29 -25.73
C ASN A 13 21.65 10.86 -25.83
N HIS A 14 22.54 11.50 -25.07
CA HIS A 14 23.96 11.16 -25.03
C HIS A 14 24.19 9.74 -24.50
N TRP A 15 23.52 9.39 -23.40
CA TRP A 15 23.58 8.05 -22.84
C TRP A 15 23.13 6.99 -23.86
N TRP A 16 21.98 7.20 -24.51
CA TRP A 16 21.43 6.21 -25.43
C TRP A 16 22.32 6.00 -26.65
N LYS A 17 22.86 7.08 -27.24
CA LYS A 17 23.86 6.99 -28.34
C LYS A 17 25.06 6.13 -27.93
N ASN A 18 25.59 6.32 -26.72
CA ASN A 18 26.71 5.52 -26.21
C ASN A 18 26.31 4.05 -25.98
N ALA A 19 25.11 3.79 -25.48
CA ALA A 19 24.60 2.42 -25.31
C ALA A 19 24.42 1.71 -26.67
N GLN A 20 23.91 2.41 -27.68
CA GLN A 20 23.73 1.87 -29.04
C GLN A 20 25.06 1.41 -29.64
N HIS A 21 26.14 2.20 -29.51
CA HIS A 21 27.47 1.79 -29.99
C HIS A 21 27.98 0.52 -29.30
N ARG A 22 27.70 0.36 -27.99
CA ARG A 22 28.12 -0.81 -27.22
C ARG A 22 27.34 -2.08 -27.58
N ILE A 23 26.01 -1.98 -27.68
CA ILE A 23 25.13 -3.16 -27.86
C ILE A 23 24.86 -3.50 -29.34
N GLY A 24 25.03 -2.54 -30.24
CA GLY A 24 24.88 -2.71 -31.69
C GLY A 24 26.20 -3.02 -32.41
N ALA A 25 27.27 -3.32 -31.67
CA ALA A 25 28.56 -3.68 -32.26
C ALA A 25 28.42 -4.90 -33.18
N GLY A 26 29.12 -4.89 -34.32
CA GLY A 26 29.08 -5.99 -35.29
C GLY A 26 27.79 -6.09 -36.12
N GLY A 27 26.97 -5.03 -36.18
CA GLY A 27 25.74 -5.02 -36.98
C GLY A 27 24.54 -5.68 -36.32
N VAL A 28 24.60 -5.93 -35.01
CA VAL A 28 23.50 -6.50 -34.23
C VAL A 28 22.32 -5.53 -34.23
N VAL A 29 21.14 -6.01 -34.64
CA VAL A 29 19.89 -5.24 -34.57
C VAL A 29 19.51 -5.04 -33.11
N ILE A 30 19.39 -3.78 -32.69
CA ILE A 30 18.99 -3.42 -31.33
C ILE A 30 17.49 -3.65 -31.18
N THR A 31 17.12 -4.67 -30.42
CA THR A 31 15.72 -4.96 -30.13
C THR A 31 15.18 -4.08 -29.00
N TRP A 32 13.86 -3.98 -28.88
CA TRP A 32 13.20 -3.27 -27.78
C TRP A 32 13.60 -3.83 -26.39
N GLU A 33 13.78 -5.14 -26.28
CA GLU A 33 14.22 -5.78 -25.04
C GLU A 33 15.65 -5.35 -24.64
N MET A 34 16.53 -5.17 -25.62
CA MET A 34 17.89 -4.67 -25.38
C MET A 34 17.88 -3.22 -24.90
N PHE A 35 17.05 -2.35 -25.51
CA PHE A 35 16.85 -0.98 -25.03
C PHE A 35 16.36 -0.98 -23.57
N LYS A 36 15.31 -1.74 -23.27
CA LYS A 36 14.77 -1.84 -21.91
C LYS A 36 15.87 -2.26 -20.94
N ARG A 37 16.64 -3.31 -21.25
CA ARG A 37 17.73 -3.76 -20.37
C ARG A 37 18.74 -2.66 -20.06
N GLU A 38 19.21 -1.94 -21.08
CA GLU A 38 20.16 -0.83 -20.88
C GLU A 38 19.54 0.31 -20.08
N PHE A 39 18.29 0.68 -20.38
CA PHE A 39 17.54 1.71 -19.65
C PHE A 39 17.42 1.35 -18.17
N TRP A 40 17.07 0.11 -17.86
CA TRP A 40 17.00 -0.40 -16.50
C TRP A 40 18.37 -0.36 -15.81
N VAL A 41 19.46 -0.71 -16.48
CA VAL A 41 20.82 -0.62 -15.89
C VAL A 41 21.19 0.81 -15.53
N LYS A 42 20.91 1.78 -16.41
CA LYS A 42 21.28 3.19 -16.22
C LYS A 42 20.44 3.91 -15.17
N TYR A 43 19.12 3.76 -15.23
CA TYR A 43 18.19 4.55 -14.42
C TYR A 43 17.65 3.81 -13.19
N PHE A 44 17.77 2.48 -13.18
CA PHE A 44 17.35 1.62 -12.07
C PHE A 44 18.47 0.63 -11.72
N PRO A 45 19.65 1.08 -11.26
CA PRO A 45 20.75 0.19 -10.92
C PRO A 45 20.36 -0.84 -9.85
N ALA A 46 21.14 -1.92 -9.76
CA ALA A 46 20.77 -3.11 -8.99
C ALA A 46 20.50 -2.80 -7.50
N ASP A 47 21.23 -1.86 -6.90
CA ASP A 47 21.01 -1.40 -5.53
C ASP A 47 19.66 -0.69 -5.36
N VAL A 48 19.26 0.15 -6.33
CA VAL A 48 17.96 0.83 -6.34
C VAL A 48 16.81 -0.17 -6.51
N ARG A 49 16.98 -1.18 -7.39
CA ARG A 49 15.99 -2.26 -7.54
C ARG A 49 15.92 -3.13 -6.29
N ASN A 50 17.06 -3.49 -5.70
CA ASN A 50 17.11 -4.29 -4.48
C ASN A 50 16.43 -3.57 -3.33
N LYS A 51 16.59 -2.24 -3.20
CA LYS A 51 15.82 -1.44 -2.23
C LYS A 51 14.31 -1.57 -2.46
N LYS A 52 13.85 -1.57 -3.72
CA LYS A 52 12.43 -1.76 -4.05
C LYS A 52 11.92 -3.17 -3.75
N VAL A 53 12.75 -4.19 -3.98
CA VAL A 53 12.44 -5.58 -3.60
C VAL A 53 12.36 -5.72 -2.08
N VAL A 54 13.29 -5.13 -1.33
CA VAL A 54 13.24 -5.12 0.15
C VAL A 54 11.97 -4.40 0.62
N GLU A 55 11.66 -3.22 0.07
CA GLU A 55 10.42 -2.49 0.38
C GLU A 55 9.17 -3.35 0.11
N PHE A 56 9.16 -4.12 -0.98
CA PHE A 56 8.08 -5.05 -1.30
C PHE A 56 7.98 -6.21 -0.29
N MET A 57 9.11 -6.82 0.08
CA MET A 57 9.15 -7.93 1.02
C MET A 57 8.66 -7.53 2.40
N GLU A 58 9.06 -6.34 2.85
CA GLU A 58 8.68 -5.76 4.15
C GLU A 58 7.32 -5.08 4.14
N LEU A 59 6.68 -4.93 2.97
CA LEU A 59 5.41 -4.23 2.85
C LEU A 59 4.34 -4.86 3.76
N LYS A 60 3.83 -4.03 4.68
CA LYS A 60 2.67 -4.29 5.53
C LYS A 60 1.62 -3.22 5.30
N GLN A 61 0.35 -3.58 5.48
CA GLN A 61 -0.78 -2.66 5.40
C GLN A 61 -0.64 -1.53 6.43
N GLY A 62 -0.28 -1.84 7.67
CA GLY A 62 -0.20 -0.85 8.75
C GLY A 62 -1.50 -0.05 8.86
N ASN A 63 -1.40 1.28 8.90
CA ASN A 63 -2.54 2.19 9.02
C ASN A 63 -3.26 2.46 7.68
N MET A 64 -2.75 1.96 6.56
CA MET A 64 -3.35 2.17 5.24
C MET A 64 -4.72 1.50 5.12
N SER A 65 -5.56 2.04 4.24
CA SER A 65 -6.63 1.27 3.61
C SER A 65 -6.09 0.08 2.83
N VAL A 66 -6.89 -0.97 2.71
CA VAL A 66 -6.56 -2.09 1.82
C VAL A 66 -6.41 -1.59 0.38
N ALA A 67 -7.18 -0.57 -0.03
CA ALA A 67 -7.03 0.05 -1.35
C ALA A 67 -5.64 0.68 -1.54
N GLU A 68 -5.18 1.50 -0.59
CA GLU A 68 -3.83 2.09 -0.62
C GLU A 68 -2.73 1.03 -0.55
N TYR A 69 -2.91 0.03 0.31
CA TYR A 69 -2.00 -1.10 0.43
C TYR A 69 -1.90 -1.89 -0.89
N ALA A 70 -3.02 -2.18 -1.55
CA ALA A 70 -3.07 -2.88 -2.83
C ALA A 70 -2.39 -2.09 -3.95
N ALA A 71 -2.66 -0.78 -4.04
CA ALA A 71 -1.99 0.08 -5.00
C ALA A 71 -0.46 0.10 -4.78
N LYS A 72 -0.02 0.19 -3.52
CA LYS A 72 1.41 0.13 -3.17
C LYS A 72 2.01 -1.26 -3.46
N PHE A 73 1.26 -2.32 -3.21
CA PHE A 73 1.67 -3.70 -3.49
C PHE A 73 1.92 -3.91 -4.98
N GLU A 74 1.00 -3.50 -5.86
CA GLU A 74 1.16 -3.63 -7.31
C GLU A 74 2.31 -2.78 -7.85
N SER A 75 2.45 -1.54 -7.35
CA SER A 75 3.57 -0.67 -7.73
C SER A 75 4.92 -1.29 -7.40
N LEU A 76 5.04 -1.94 -6.23
CA LEU A 76 6.28 -2.59 -5.80
C LEU A 76 6.48 -3.98 -6.42
N SER A 77 5.40 -4.73 -6.69
CA SER A 77 5.50 -6.04 -7.32
C SER A 77 6.05 -5.95 -8.74
N ALA A 78 5.89 -4.82 -9.43
CA ALA A 78 6.51 -4.55 -10.73
C ALA A 78 8.05 -4.69 -10.73
N PHE A 79 8.70 -4.51 -9.58
CA PHE A 79 10.15 -4.69 -9.41
C PHE A 79 10.55 -6.13 -9.06
N SER A 80 9.58 -7.03 -8.85
CA SER A 80 9.78 -8.43 -8.49
C SER A 80 9.10 -9.34 -9.52
N PRO A 81 9.74 -9.60 -10.69
CA PRO A 81 9.15 -10.37 -11.78
C PRO A 81 8.59 -11.74 -11.37
N TYR A 82 9.19 -12.35 -10.34
CA TYR A 82 8.73 -13.61 -9.74
C TYR A 82 7.24 -13.60 -9.39
N TYR A 83 6.68 -12.47 -8.92
CA TYR A 83 5.27 -12.40 -8.48
C TYR A 83 4.29 -11.96 -9.57
N ASN A 84 4.76 -11.74 -10.80
CA ASN A 84 3.90 -11.25 -11.90
C ASN A 84 3.67 -12.32 -12.98
N THR A 85 4.00 -13.58 -12.71
CA THR A 85 3.66 -14.71 -13.58
C THR A 85 2.35 -15.36 -13.14
N VAL A 86 1.74 -16.14 -14.02
CA VAL A 86 0.49 -16.86 -13.73
C VAL A 86 0.73 -17.94 -12.67
N GLU A 87 1.88 -18.60 -12.73
CA GLU A 87 2.29 -19.67 -11.82
C GLU A 87 2.51 -19.15 -10.38
N ALA A 88 2.86 -17.87 -10.24
CA ALA A 88 3.10 -17.24 -8.95
C ALA A 88 1.85 -16.60 -8.33
N GLU A 89 0.66 -16.74 -8.92
CA GLU A 89 -0.57 -16.13 -8.38
C GLU A 89 -0.86 -16.60 -6.94
N TYR A 90 -0.61 -17.88 -6.66
CA TYR A 90 -0.73 -18.43 -5.31
C TYR A 90 0.20 -17.71 -4.33
N ASP A 91 1.50 -17.64 -4.63
CA ASP A 91 2.50 -16.99 -3.80
C ASP A 91 2.22 -15.49 -3.64
N LYS A 92 1.71 -14.84 -4.69
CA LYS A 92 1.27 -13.45 -4.66
C LYS A 92 0.13 -13.25 -3.67
N CYS A 93 -0.86 -14.14 -3.66
CA CYS A 93 -1.96 -14.12 -2.69
C CYS A 93 -1.45 -14.29 -1.26
N VAL A 94 -0.58 -15.29 -1.02
CA VAL A 94 0.01 -15.55 0.31
C VAL A 94 0.82 -14.33 0.78
N LYS A 95 1.62 -13.73 -0.09
CA LYS A 95 2.41 -12.54 0.23
C LYS A 95 1.50 -11.35 0.57
N PHE A 96 0.46 -11.10 -0.21
CA PHE A 96 -0.51 -10.04 0.06
C PHE A 96 -1.20 -10.22 1.42
N GLU A 97 -1.71 -11.43 1.66
CA GLU A 97 -2.37 -11.83 2.92
C GLU A 97 -1.45 -11.67 4.13
N SER A 98 -0.17 -12.02 4.00
CA SER A 98 0.83 -11.90 5.06
C SER A 98 1.08 -10.46 5.52
N GLY A 99 0.76 -9.49 4.66
CA GLY A 99 0.92 -8.07 4.93
C GLY A 99 -0.35 -7.38 5.44
N LEU A 100 -1.50 -8.04 5.40
CA LEU A 100 -2.75 -7.50 5.93
C LEU A 100 -2.68 -7.33 7.46
N ARG A 101 -3.45 -6.37 7.98
CA ARG A 101 -3.63 -6.22 9.42
C ARG A 101 -4.29 -7.47 10.02
N PRO A 102 -4.03 -7.79 11.30
CA PRO A 102 -4.52 -9.03 11.93
C PRO A 102 -6.03 -9.24 11.85
N ASP A 103 -6.83 -8.18 12.03
CA ASP A 103 -8.30 -8.21 12.00
C ASP A 103 -8.84 -8.66 10.63
N ILE A 104 -8.28 -8.11 9.55
CA ILE A 104 -8.64 -8.47 8.17
C ILE A 104 -8.04 -9.82 7.80
N LYS A 105 -6.76 -10.04 8.14
CA LYS A 105 -6.02 -11.26 7.82
C LYS A 105 -6.74 -12.50 8.38
N GLN A 106 -7.28 -12.42 9.59
CA GLN A 106 -8.02 -13.53 10.18
C GLN A 106 -9.24 -13.90 9.33
N LEU A 107 -10.08 -12.92 8.96
CA LEU A 107 -11.28 -13.14 8.15
C LEU A 107 -10.96 -13.67 6.75
N ILE A 108 -9.93 -13.10 6.13
CA ILE A 108 -9.49 -13.47 4.79
C ILE A 108 -8.81 -14.85 4.76
N GLY A 109 -7.98 -15.16 5.76
CA GLY A 109 -7.27 -16.43 5.86
C GLY A 109 -8.22 -17.63 5.93
N PHE A 110 -9.36 -17.50 6.62
CA PHE A 110 -10.40 -18.54 6.64
C PHE A 110 -11.04 -18.81 5.27
N SER A 111 -10.99 -17.84 4.35
CA SER A 111 -11.60 -17.97 3.02
C SER A 111 -10.66 -18.62 2.01
N GLU A 112 -9.38 -18.82 2.35
CA GLU A 112 -8.35 -19.47 1.53
C GLU A 112 -8.32 -19.01 0.05
N ILE A 113 -8.52 -17.71 -0.18
CA ILE A 113 -8.65 -17.15 -1.54
C ILE A 113 -7.27 -17.13 -2.21
N ARG A 114 -7.15 -17.81 -3.36
CA ARG A 114 -5.93 -17.89 -4.18
C ARG A 114 -6.11 -17.32 -5.59
N ASN A 115 -7.07 -16.42 -5.75
CA ASN A 115 -7.23 -15.55 -6.91
C ASN A 115 -7.01 -14.11 -6.47
N PHE A 116 -6.00 -13.45 -7.04
CA PHE A 116 -5.52 -12.17 -6.52
C PHE A 116 -6.57 -11.04 -6.61
N PRO A 117 -7.28 -10.83 -7.73
CA PRO A 117 -8.34 -9.82 -7.81
C PRO A 117 -9.46 -10.04 -6.77
N THR A 118 -9.88 -11.29 -6.58
CA THR A 118 -10.91 -11.65 -5.61
C THR A 118 -10.44 -11.39 -4.17
N LEU A 119 -9.20 -11.75 -3.86
CA LEU A 119 -8.56 -11.53 -2.56
C LEU A 119 -8.54 -10.04 -2.21
N VAL A 120 -8.08 -9.20 -3.15
CA VAL A 120 -8.01 -7.75 -2.96
C VAL A 120 -9.40 -7.16 -2.72
N ASN A 121 -10.40 -7.54 -3.53
CA ASN A 121 -11.75 -7.00 -3.39
C ASN A 121 -12.39 -7.40 -2.05
N LYS A 122 -12.30 -8.67 -1.65
CA LYS A 122 -12.84 -9.13 -0.36
C LYS A 122 -12.12 -8.49 0.83
N SER A 123 -10.79 -8.33 0.74
CA SER A 123 -10.00 -7.64 1.77
C SER A 123 -10.44 -6.18 1.90
N ARG A 124 -10.74 -5.50 0.77
CA ARG A 124 -11.23 -4.11 0.76
C ARG A 124 -12.60 -3.98 1.43
N ILE A 125 -13.54 -4.88 1.11
CA ILE A 125 -14.87 -4.89 1.75
C ILE A 125 -14.73 -5.08 3.27
N CYS A 126 -13.92 -6.06 3.69
CA CYS A 126 -13.67 -6.33 5.11
C CYS A 126 -13.09 -5.11 5.85
N ASP A 127 -12.18 -4.38 5.21
CA ASP A 127 -11.58 -3.17 5.76
C ASP A 127 -12.59 -2.03 5.92
N GLU A 128 -13.42 -1.81 4.90
CA GLU A 128 -14.47 -0.78 4.91
C GLU A 128 -15.51 -1.07 6.01
N ASP A 129 -15.98 -2.32 6.10
CA ASP A 129 -16.92 -2.77 7.14
C ASP A 129 -16.34 -2.62 8.54
N GLY A 130 -15.07 -3.01 8.73
CA GLY A 130 -14.36 -2.87 10.00
C GLY A 130 -14.25 -1.41 10.45
N ARG A 131 -13.91 -0.49 9.52
CA ARG A 131 -13.84 0.95 9.80
C ARG A 131 -15.22 1.54 10.10
N ALA A 132 -16.25 1.17 9.32
CA ALA A 132 -17.61 1.63 9.55
C ALA A 132 -18.11 1.22 10.94
N LYS A 133 -17.87 -0.04 11.33
CA LYS A 133 -18.19 -0.56 12.66
C LYS A 133 -17.46 0.20 13.77
N SER A 134 -16.16 0.42 13.62
CA SER A 134 -15.36 1.19 14.59
C SER A 134 -15.86 2.62 14.76
N ASN A 135 -16.15 3.31 13.65
CA ASN A 135 -16.68 4.68 13.65
C ASN A 135 -18.05 4.76 14.33
N TYR A 136 -18.94 3.78 14.08
CA TYR A 136 -20.25 3.70 14.74
C TYR A 136 -20.11 3.61 16.27
N TYR A 137 -19.30 2.68 16.78
CA TYR A 137 -19.11 2.53 18.24
C TYR A 137 -18.41 3.74 18.87
N LYS A 138 -17.46 4.35 18.16
CA LYS A 138 -16.82 5.59 18.61
C LYS A 138 -17.84 6.71 18.79
N ALA A 139 -18.68 6.96 17.79
CA ALA A 139 -19.73 7.97 17.84
C ALA A 139 -20.75 7.71 18.99
N MET A 140 -21.09 6.44 19.25
CA MET A 140 -21.97 6.06 20.34
C MET A 140 -21.32 6.34 21.71
N SER A 141 -20.03 6.06 21.86
CA SER A 141 -19.29 6.32 23.10
C SER A 141 -19.14 7.82 23.41
N ASP A 142 -18.95 8.64 22.37
CA ASP A 142 -18.83 10.10 22.51
C ASP A 142 -20.16 10.75 22.93
N LYS A 143 -21.29 10.26 22.41
CA LYS A 143 -22.63 10.68 22.85
C LYS A 143 -22.86 10.37 24.33
N LYS A 144 -22.42 9.20 24.80
CA LYS A 144 -22.55 8.79 26.21
C LYS A 144 -21.74 9.69 27.15
N LYS A 145 -20.51 10.06 26.77
CA LYS A 145 -19.68 10.99 27.55
C LYS A 145 -20.30 12.39 27.64
N LYS A 146 -20.79 12.95 26.52
CA LYS A 146 -21.48 14.25 26.51
C LYS A 146 -22.80 14.26 27.29
N GLY A 147 -23.50 13.12 27.36
CA GLY A 147 -24.72 12.97 28.16
C GLY A 147 -24.47 12.93 29.66
N GLN A 148 -23.33 12.39 30.11
CA GLN A 148 -22.97 12.35 31.53
C GLN A 148 -22.54 13.73 32.07
N ASP A 149 -21.94 14.59 31.25
CA ASP A 149 -21.50 15.94 31.66
C ASP A 149 -22.68 16.91 31.87
N ARG A 150 -23.86 16.61 31.32
CA ARG A 150 -25.08 17.44 31.44
C ARG A 150 -26.02 17.05 32.57
N GLY A 151 -25.65 16.07 33.41
CA GLY A 151 -26.54 15.50 34.42
C GLY A 151 -26.07 15.69 35.86
N LYS A 152 -26.43 16.83 36.49
CA LYS A 152 -26.90 16.95 37.89
C LYS A 152 -27.34 18.39 38.21
N PRO A 153 -28.64 18.74 38.06
CA PRO A 153 -29.16 20.06 38.47
C PRO A 153 -29.76 20.13 39.87
N TYR A 154 -29.84 19.03 40.63
CA TYR A 154 -30.55 19.05 41.92
C TYR A 154 -29.70 18.49 43.06
N GLY A 155 -29.07 19.41 43.79
CA GLY A 155 -28.71 19.20 45.20
C GLY A 155 -29.86 19.67 46.07
N ASP A 156 -30.84 18.80 46.33
CA ASP A 156 -31.83 19.04 47.38
C ASP A 156 -31.17 18.78 48.75
N LYS A 157 -30.96 19.86 49.51
CA LYS A 157 -30.80 19.82 50.96
C LYS A 157 -31.62 20.96 51.59
N SER A 158 -32.93 20.88 51.46
CA SER A 158 -33.84 21.35 52.52
C SER A 158 -34.07 20.16 53.46
N LYS A 159 -34.07 20.20 54.81
CA LYS A 159 -34.41 21.20 55.82
C LYS A 159 -33.63 20.83 57.11
N LYS A 160 -33.14 21.83 57.85
CA LYS A 160 -32.95 21.70 59.30
C LYS A 160 -33.87 22.74 59.96
N SER A 161 -35.06 22.28 60.33
CA SER A 161 -35.97 23.01 61.21
C SER A 161 -35.39 23.02 62.62
N GLY A 162 -35.42 24.19 63.25
CA GLY A 162 -35.01 24.38 64.64
C GLY A 162 -35.91 23.66 65.65
N GLY A 163 -35.36 23.50 66.85
CA GLY A 163 -36.08 22.98 68.01
C GLY A 163 -35.30 23.27 69.28
N ARG A 164 -35.71 24.37 69.95
CA ARG A 164 -35.51 24.80 71.34
C ARG A 164 -34.08 24.96 71.87
#